data_AF-A0A6L8MBQ6-F1
#
_entry.id   AF-A0A6L8MBQ6-F1
#
_cell.length_a   1.000
_cell.length_b   1.000
_cell.length_c   1.000
_cell.angle_alpha   90.00
_cell.angle_beta   90.00
_cell.angle_gamma   90.00
#
_symmetry.space_group_name_H-M   'P 1'
#
loop_
_entity.id
_entity.type
_entity.pdbx_description
1 polymer ?
#
loop_
_entity_poly.entity_id
_entity_poly.type
_entity_poly.pdbx_seq_one_letter_code
_entity_poly.pdbx_strand_id
1 'polypeptide(L)' 'MVIGHNFIGGSRSAQGTTLLKSIHATTGEALPYEFHHATEQEINQACEAASQAFKTYRHTSWNLGH' A
#
# COMPACT_ATOMS: atom_id res chain seq x y z
N MET A 1 4.38 -6.06 -14.23
CA MET A 1 5.31 -4.97 -13.86
C MET A 1 5.03 -4.60 -12.41
N VAL A 2 6.05 -4.62 -11.54
CA VAL A 2 5.92 -4.16 -10.14
C VAL A 2 5.99 -2.63 -10.14
N ILE A 3 5.03 -1.98 -9.48
CA ILE A 3 4.99 -0.52 -9.32
C ILE A 3 5.09 -0.24 -7.82
N GLY A 4 6.21 0.32 -7.38
CA GLY A 4 6.45 0.59 -5.96
C GLY A 4 5.78 1.86 -5.43
N HIS A 5 4.59 2.17 -5.93
CA HIS A 5 3.77 3.26 -5.41
C HIS A 5 2.92 2.76 -4.25
N ASN A 6 2.69 3.62 -3.26
CA ASN A 6 1.73 3.39 -2.21
C ASN A 6 0.32 3.24 -2.81
N PHE A 7 -0.46 2.27 -2.33
CA PHE A 7 -1.84 2.10 -2.75
C PHE A 7 -2.77 2.55 -1.63
N ILE A 8 -3.47 3.66 -1.84
CA ILE A 8 -4.22 4.38 -0.81
C ILE A 8 -5.62 4.65 -1.33
N GLY A 9 -6.64 4.11 -0.66
CA GLY A 9 -8.05 4.38 -0.98
C GLY A 9 -8.45 4.05 -2.43
N GLY A 10 -7.80 3.06 -3.06
CA GLY A 10 -8.06 2.70 -4.47
C GLY A 10 -7.15 3.41 -5.50
N SER A 11 -6.30 4.34 -5.06
CA SER A 11 -5.40 5.13 -5.92
C SER A 11 -3.93 4.81 -5.67
N ARG A 12 -3.07 5.08 -6.66
CA ARG A 12 -1.61 4.98 -6.53
C ARG A 12 -1.02 6.34 -6.16
N SER A 13 -0.13 6.39 -5.17
CA SER A 13 0.57 7.59 -4.72
C SER A 13 2.07 7.33 -4.56
N ALA A 14 2.87 8.33 -4.91
CA ALA A 14 4.33 8.28 -4.89
C ALA A 14 4.92 9.64 -4.50
N GLN A 15 4.36 10.26 -3.46
CA GLN A 15 4.73 11.61 -3.05
C GLN A 15 6.11 11.63 -2.35
N GLY A 16 6.49 10.54 -1.70
CA GLY A 16 7.80 10.41 -1.08
C GLY A 16 8.93 10.31 -2.10
N THR A 17 10.04 11.00 -1.85
CA THR A 17 11.23 10.99 -2.71
C THR A 17 12.24 9.92 -2.31
N THR A 18 12.16 9.42 -1.07
CA THR A 18 13.02 8.32 -0.60
C THR A 18 12.58 7.02 -1.23
N LEU A 19 13.52 6.37 -1.93
CA LEU A 19 13.32 5.06 -2.57
C LEU A 19 13.92 3.95 -1.73
N LEU A 20 13.17 2.86 -1.56
CA LEU A 20 13.56 1.65 -0.87
C LEU A 20 13.84 0.54 -1.88
N LYS A 21 14.97 -0.16 -1.72
CA LYS A 21 15.31 -1.32 -2.54
C LYS A 21 14.83 -2.60 -1.88
N SER A 22 14.25 -3.49 -2.68
CA SER A 22 13.96 -4.85 -2.25
C SER A 22 15.16 -5.76 -2.48
N ILE A 23 15.41 -6.67 -1.55
CA ILE A 23 16.54 -7.60 -1.59
C ILE A 23 16.00 -9.01 -1.82
N HIS A 24 16.59 -9.73 -2.77
CA HIS A 24 16.28 -11.12 -3.02
C HIS A 24 16.72 -11.97 -1.82
N ALA A 25 15.76 -12.63 -1.17
CA ALA A 25 15.97 -13.29 0.12
C ALA A 25 16.99 -14.46 0.07
N THR A 26 17.19 -15.09 -1.09
CA THR A 26 18.11 -16.23 -1.24
C THR A 26 19.52 -15.81 -1.67
N THR A 27 19.67 -14.72 -2.42
CA THR A 27 20.97 -14.31 -2.99
C THR A 27 21.55 -13.06 -2.32
N GLY A 28 20.73 -12.28 -1.61
CA GLY A 28 21.15 -11.00 -1.02
C GLY A 28 21.30 -9.87 -2.04
N GLU A 29 20.97 -10.10 -3.31
CA GLU A 29 21.10 -9.10 -4.38
C GLU A 29 19.88 -8.16 -4.42
N ALA A 30 20.09 -6.92 -4.85
CA ALA A 30 19.00 -5.97 -5.04
C ALA A 30 18.13 -6.37 -6.25
N LEU A 31 16.82 -6.33 -6.06
CA LEU A 31 15.83 -6.55 -7.12
C LEU A 31 15.69 -5.28 -7.98
N PRO A 32 15.25 -5.40 -9.25
CA PRO A 32 15.25 -4.29 -10.21
C PRO A 32 14.12 -3.27 -9.97
N TYR A 33 13.40 -3.35 -8.86
CA TYR A 33 12.29 -2.48 -8.53
C TYR A 33 12.48 -1.80 -7.18
N GLU A 34 12.01 -0.56 -7.13
CA GLU A 34 12.12 0.32 -5.97
C GLU A 34 10.74 0.74 -5.50
N PHE A 35 10.63 1.07 -4.20
CA PHE A 35 9.39 1.48 -3.56
C PHE A 35 9.51 2.86 -2.96
N HIS A 36 8.50 3.71 -3.16
CA HIS A 36 8.42 5.03 -2.54
C HIS A 36 8.09 4.87 -1.06
N HIS A 37 8.95 5.38 -0.19
CA HIS A 37 8.66 5.50 1.23
C HIS A 37 7.50 6.49 1.41
N ALA A 38 6.42 6.04 2.06
CA ALA A 38 5.25 6.88 2.29
C ALA A 38 5.57 8.14 3.09
N THR A 39 5.04 9.28 2.66
CA THR A 39 5.07 10.51 3.46
C THR A 39 4.05 10.45 4.60
N GLU A 40 4.20 11.34 5.59
CA GLU A 40 3.17 11.51 6.63
C GLU A 40 1.79 11.86 6.04
N GLN A 41 1.75 12.65 4.97
CA GLN A 41 0.52 12.98 4.25
C GLN A 41 -0.13 11.73 3.64
N GLU A 42 0.65 10.87 3.00
CA GLU A 42 0.17 9.61 2.42
C GLU A 42 -0.34 8.65 3.53
N ILE A 43 0.34 8.61 4.66
CA ILE A 43 -0.10 7.83 5.84
C ILE A 43 -1.45 8.35 6.36
N ASN A 44 -1.59 9.67 6.51
CA ASN A 44 -2.84 10.28 6.96
C ASN A 44 -3.99 10.03 5.98
N GLN A 45 -3.72 10.10 4.67
CA GLN A 45 -4.70 9.75 3.62
C GLN A 45 -5.14 8.28 3.71
N ALA A 46 -4.21 7.36 4.01
CA ALA A 46 -4.52 5.95 4.21
C ALA A 46 -5.40 5.71 5.44
N CYS A 47 -5.10 6.36 6.56
CA CYS A 47 -5.91 6.30 7.77
C CYS A 47 -7.33 6.79 7.53
N GLU A 48 -7.49 7.93 6.84
CA GLU A 48 -8.82 8.47 6.51
C GLU A 48 -9.59 7.54 5.56
N ALA A 49 -8.95 7.05 4.50
CA ALA A 49 -9.57 6.12 3.56
C ALA A 49 -10.01 4.82 4.27
N ALA A 50 -9.20 4.29 5.18
CA ALA A 50 -9.55 3.11 5.98
C ALA A 50 -10.72 3.38 6.92
N SER A 51 -10.75 4.55 7.58
CA SER A 51 -11.86 4.98 8.44
C SER A 51 -13.18 5.06 7.68
N GLN A 52 -13.18 5.64 6.48
CA GLN A 52 -14.37 5.71 5.62
C GLN A 52 -14.78 4.33 5.11
N ALA A 53 -13.83 3.50 4.68
CA ALA A 53 -14.12 2.13 4.27
C ALA A 53 -14.73 1.31 5.40
N PHE A 54 -14.24 1.45 6.64
CA PHE A 54 -14.80 0.75 7.79
C PHE A 54 -16.28 1.08 8.01
N LYS A 55 -16.68 2.35 7.89
CA LYS A 55 -18.10 2.75 8.00
C LYS A 55 -18.98 1.97 7.03
N THR A 56 -18.49 1.73 5.82
CA THR A 56 -19.19 0.98 4.77
C THR A 56 -19.18 -0.53 5.03
N TYR A 57 -18.03 -1.09 5.40
CA TYR A 57 -17.83 -2.54 5.43
C TYR A 57 -17.98 -3.19 6.81
N ARG A 58 -18.18 -2.42 7.90
CA ARG A 58 -18.31 -2.96 9.27
C ARG A 58 -19.45 -3.95 9.50
N HIS A 59 -20.42 -4.00 8.58
CA HIS A 59 -21.55 -4.93 8.62
C HIS A 59 -21.50 -5.99 7.51
N THR A 60 -20.44 -6.01 6.72
CA THR A 60 -20.24 -7.03 5.71
C THR A 60 -19.79 -8.31 6.40
N SER A 61 -20.73 -9.22 6.64
CA SER A 61 -20.40 -10.60 6.98
C SER A 61 -19.85 -11.30 5.74
N TRP A 62 -18.85 -12.14 5.95
CA TRP A 62 -18.35 -13.04 4.92
C TRP A 62 -19.48 -13.98 4.46
N ASN A 63 -20.06 -13.71 3.29
CA ASN A 63 -21.03 -14.59 2.64
C ASN A 63 -20.28 -15.70 1.91
N LEU A 64 -19.79 -16.72 2.63
CA LEU A 64 -19.58 -18.02 2.00
C LEU A 64 -20.97 -18.64 1.81
N GLY A 65 -21.42 -18.66 0.56
CA GLY A 65 -22.59 -19.43 0.17
C GLY A 65 -22.41 -20.89 0.57
N HIS A 66 -23.34 -21.38 1.38
CA HIS A 66 -23.75 -22.78 1.35
C HIS A 66 -24.67 -23.00 0.15
#